data_AF-A0A2D8MF54-F1
#
_entry.id   AF-A0A2D8MF54-F1
#
_cell.length_a   1.000
_cell.length_b   1.000
_cell.length_c   1.000
_cell.angle_alpha   90.00
_cell.angle_beta   90.00
_cell.angle_gamma   90.00
#
_symmetry.space_group_name_H-M   'P 1'
#
loop_
_entity.id
_entity.type
_entity.pdbx_description
1 polymer ?
#
loop_
_entity_poly.entity_id
_entity_poly.type
_entity_poly.pdbx_seq_one_letter_code
_entity_poly.pdbx_strand_id
1 'polypeptide(L)' 'MTDMTIDIARDAFEARPSASTASAYLREATGYWRDDMISDETYESIVIAIAAWLDTGVSHSSSAIQAASGEAR' A
#
# COMPACT_ATOMS: atom_id res chain seq x y z
N MET A 1 -23.34 -2.40 7.83
CA MET A 1 -22.08 -2.45 7.05
C MET A 1 -21.44 -1.10 7.27
N THR A 2 -20.30 -1.04 7.95
CA THR A 2 -19.61 0.23 8.16
C THR A 2 -19.08 0.66 6.80
N ASP A 3 -19.68 1.70 6.24
CA ASP A 3 -19.20 2.34 5.00
C ASP A 3 -17.81 2.89 5.30
N MET A 4 -16.78 2.20 4.83
CA MET A 4 -15.40 2.61 5.01
C MET A 4 -15.09 3.58 3.88
N THR A 5 -14.90 4.86 4.20
CA THR A 5 -14.56 5.85 3.17
C THR A 5 -13.10 5.72 2.73
N ILE A 6 -12.79 6.26 1.55
CA ILE A 6 -11.41 6.36 1.05
C ILE A 6 -10.46 7.05 2.04
N ASP A 7 -10.95 8.01 2.83
CA ASP A 7 -10.17 8.75 3.83
C ASP A 7 -9.81 7.88 5.04
N ILE A 8 -10.78 7.07 5.53
CA ILE A 8 -10.54 6.10 6.61
C ILE A 8 -9.55 5.03 6.17
N ALA A 9 -9.65 4.58 4.91
CA ALA A 9 -8.73 3.59 4.37
C ALA A 9 -7.31 4.15 4.17
N ARG A 10 -7.20 5.42 3.77
CA ARG A 10 -5.93 6.16 3.73
C ARG A 10 -5.31 6.24 5.12
N ASP A 11 -6.04 6.75 6.11
CA ASP A 11 -5.55 6.91 7.49
C ASP A 11 -5.07 5.58 8.07
N ALA A 12 -5.81 4.50 7.86
CA ALA A 12 -5.41 3.17 8.32
C ALA A 12 -4.10 2.69 7.66
N PHE A 13 -3.89 2.99 6.38
CA PHE A 13 -2.65 2.70 5.68
C PHE A 13 -1.49 3.56 6.17
N GLU A 14 -1.69 4.87 6.34
CA GLU A 14 -0.66 5.79 6.82
C GLU A 14 -0.25 5.51 8.27
N ALA A 15 -1.22 5.19 9.14
CA ALA A 15 -0.95 4.88 10.54
C ALA A 15 -0.22 3.53 10.71
N ARG A 16 -0.60 2.52 9.91
CA ARG A 16 -0.07 1.15 10.01
C ARG A 16 0.02 0.51 8.62
N PRO A 17 1.07 0.82 7.84
CA PRO A 17 1.18 0.33 6.49
C PRO A 17 1.44 -1.19 6.49
N SER A 18 0.54 -1.93 5.83
CA SER A 18 0.54 -3.39 5.74
C SER A 18 -0.18 -3.83 4.48
N ALA A 19 -0.02 -5.10 4.08
CA ALA A 19 -0.71 -5.61 2.89
C ALA A 19 -2.25 -5.51 3.02
N SER A 20 -2.77 -5.70 4.24
CA SER A 20 -4.20 -5.58 4.53
C SER A 20 -4.69 -4.13 4.43
N THR A 21 -3.96 -3.16 4.99
CA THR A 21 -4.37 -1.75 4.93
C THR A 21 -4.17 -1.16 3.53
N ALA A 22 -3.11 -1.56 2.81
CA ALA A 22 -2.90 -1.20 1.41
C ALA A 22 -4.00 -1.74 0.48
N SER A 23 -4.38 -3.01 0.65
CA SER A 23 -5.45 -3.61 -0.16
C SER A 23 -6.82 -3.00 0.15
N ALA A 24 -7.10 -2.64 1.40
CA ALA A 24 -8.30 -1.90 1.76
C ALA A 24 -8.32 -0.51 1.10
N TYR A 25 -7.21 0.23 1.19
CA TYR A 25 -7.12 1.56 0.58
C TYR A 25 -7.29 1.53 -0.95
N LEU A 26 -6.63 0.58 -1.61
CA LEU A 26 -6.77 0.41 -3.06
C LEU A 26 -8.20 0.04 -3.45
N ARG A 27 -8.86 -0.84 -2.69
CA ARG A 27 -10.26 -1.23 -2.95
C ARG A 27 -11.20 -0.04 -2.89
N GLU A 28 -11.12 0.77 -1.84
CA GLU A 28 -11.96 1.96 -1.70
C GLU A 28 -11.62 2.98 -2.79
N ALA A 29 -10.33 3.22 -3.08
CA ALA A 29 -9.92 4.10 -4.17
C ALA A 29 -10.48 3.66 -5.53
N THR A 30 -10.47 2.36 -5.84
CA THR A 30 -11.10 1.82 -7.06
C THR A 30 -12.60 2.04 -7.06
N GLY A 31 -13.28 1.90 -5.91
CA GLY A 31 -14.71 2.17 -5.78
C GLY A 31 -15.05 3.63 -6.12
N TYR A 32 -14.35 4.56 -5.49
CA TYR A 32 -14.53 6.00 -5.72
C TYR A 32 -14.16 6.43 -7.14
N TRP A 33 -13.09 5.87 -7.72
CA TRP A 33 -12.72 6.15 -9.11
C TRP A 33 -13.78 5.67 -10.11
N ARG A 34 -14.36 4.48 -9.89
CA ARG A 34 -15.43 3.95 -10.74
C ARG A 34 -16.75 4.71 -10.60
N ASP A 35 -16.96 5.38 -9.47
CA ASP A 35 -18.12 6.25 -9.22
C ASP A 35 -17.85 7.71 -9.66
N ASP A 36 -16.72 7.99 -10.31
CA ASP A 36 -16.31 9.34 -10.75
C ASP A 36 -16.12 10.34 -9.57
N MET A 37 -16.00 9.84 -8.34
CA MET A 37 -15.82 10.65 -7.13
C MET A 37 -14.39 11.15 -6.95
N ILE A 38 -13.41 10.54 -7.64
CA ILE A 38 -12.02 10.98 -7.71
C ILE A 38 -11.51 10.92 -9.15
N SER A 39 -10.62 11.85 -9.50
CA SER A 39 -10.01 11.91 -10.83
C SER A 39 -8.99 10.79 -11.07
N ASP A 40 -8.70 10.49 -12.34
CA ASP A 40 -7.63 9.56 -12.73
C ASP A 40 -6.27 9.90 -12.10
N GLU A 41 -5.90 11.19 -12.05
CA GLU A 41 -4.64 11.65 -11.43
C GLU A 41 -4.57 11.32 -9.93
N THR A 42 -5.70 11.44 -9.23
CA THR A 42 -5.80 11.09 -7.81
C THR A 42 -5.68 9.59 -7.62
N TYR A 43 -6.38 8.81 -8.43
CA TYR A 43 -6.29 7.35 -8.38
C TYR A 43 -4.87 6.86 -8.71
N GLU A 44 -4.22 7.42 -9.74
CA GLU A 44 -2.85 7.11 -10.11
C GLU A 44 -1.86 7.40 -8.96
N SER A 45 -1.98 8.57 -8.32
CA SER A 45 -1.15 8.90 -7.14
C SER A 45 -1.29 7.88 -6.01
N ILE A 46 -2.50 7.38 -5.77
CA ILE A 46 -2.75 6.34 -4.75
C ILE A 46 -2.06 5.03 -5.12
N VAL A 47 -2.18 4.60 -6.38
CA VAL A 47 -1.54 3.38 -6.89
C VAL A 47 -0.01 3.49 -6.77
N ILE A 48 0.57 4.63 -7.15
CA ILE A 48 2.01 4.90 -7.04
C ILE A 48 2.47 4.84 -5.58
N ALA A 49 1.73 5.46 -4.66
CA ALA A 49 2.08 5.44 -3.24
C ALA A 49 2.10 4.02 -2.65
N ILE A 50 1.12 3.20 -2.99
CA ILE A 50 1.05 1.79 -2.56
C ILE A 50 2.17 0.97 -3.21
N ALA A 51 2.45 1.18 -4.49
CA ALA A 51 3.53 0.49 -5.20
C ALA A 51 4.91 0.84 -4.62
N ALA A 52 5.16 2.12 -4.32
CA ALA A 52 6.38 2.57 -3.67
C ALA A 52 6.54 1.94 -2.28
N TRP A 53 5.47 1.89 -1.49
CA TRP A 53 5.49 1.20 -0.21
C TRP A 53 5.85 -0.29 -0.34
N LEU A 54 5.25 -1.01 -1.30
CA LEU A 54 5.56 -2.42 -1.54
C LEU A 54 7.04 -2.63 -1.88
N ASP A 55 7.64 -1.74 -2.68
CA ASP A 55 9.06 -1.77 -3.03
C ASP A 55 9.97 -1.59 -1.79
N THR A 56 9.60 -0.70 -0.88
CA THR A 56 10.33 -0.52 0.40
C THR A 56 10.21 -1.75 1.33
N GLY A 57 9.08 -2.46 1.28
CA GLY A 57 8.86 -3.71 2.03
C GLY A 57 9.64 -4.90 1.46
N VAL A 58 9.75 -4.99 0.13
CA VAL A 58 10.60 -5.98 -0.56
C VAL A 58 12.08 -5.76 -0.23
N SER A 59 12.51 -4.50 -0.13
CA SER A 59 13.89 -4.14 0.21
C SER A 59 14.33 -4.59 1.62
N HIS A 60 13.40 -4.75 2.57
CA HIS A 60 13.73 -5.29 3.90
C HIS A 60 13.87 -6.83 3.92
N SER A 61 13.26 -7.54 2.97
CA SER A 61 13.34 -9.01 2.92
C SER A 61 14.62 -9.51 2.25
N SER A 62 15.24 -8.72 1.36
CA SER A 62 16.52 -9.06 0.73
C SER A 62 17.74 -8.91 1.65
N SER A 63 17.66 -8.06 2.68
CA SER A 63 18.77 -7.85 3.63
C SER A 63 18.91 -8.98 4.66
N ALA A 64 17.84 -9.73 4.94
CA ALA A 64 17.88 -10.86 5.87
C ALA A 64 18.58 -12.10 5.28
N ILE A 65 18.54 -12.29 3.96
CA ILE A 65 19.16 -13.45 3.29
C ILE A 65 20.67 -13.24 3.03
N GLN A 66 21.11 -11.99 2.81
CA GLN A 66 22.53 -11.68 2.60
C GLN A 66 23.37 -11.79 3.89
N ALA A 67 22.80 -11.43 5.06
CA ALA A 67 23.50 -11.56 6.34
C ALA A 67 23.73 -13.02 6.77
N ALA A 68 22.83 -13.94 6.40
CA ALA A 68 22.94 -15.36 6.75
C ALA A 68 23.95 -16.16 5.89
N SER A 69 24.42 -15.59 4.77
CA SER A 69 25.30 -16.30 3.82
C SER A 69 26.77 -15.86 3.88
N GLY A 70 27.11 -14.88 4.74
CA GLY A 70 28.46 -14.32 4.86
C GLY A 70 29.38 -14.99 5.89
N GLU A 71 28.87 -15.94 6.70
CA GLU A 71 29.64 -16.64 7.73
C GLU A 71 29.82 -18.13 7.40
N ALA A 72 30.43 -18.41 6.25
CA ALA A 72 31.05 -19.71 5.99
C ALA A 72 32.43 -19.47 5.38
N ARG A 73 33.41 -19.47 6.30
CA ARG A 73 34.87 -19.56 6.14
C ARG A 73 35.44 -19.73 4.73
#